data_AF-A0A4S2SY31-F1
#
_entry.id   AF-A0A4S2SY31-F1
#
_cell.length_a   1.000
_cell.length_b   1.000
_cell.length_c   1.000
_cell.angle_alpha   90.00
_cell.angle_beta   90.00
_cell.angle_gamma   90.00
#
_symmetry.space_group_name_H-M   'P 1'
#
loop_
_entity.id
_entity.type
_entity.pdbx_description
1 polymer ?
#
loop_
_entity_poly.entity_id
_entity_poly.type
_entity_poly.pdbx_seq_one_letter_code
_entity_poly.pdbx_strand_id
1 'polypeptide(L)'
;MPFTAEQRLERLTASLSGTPRVQGKESRAERRLRMNRPANILVGVLLHAAARLGEGLPLTDLEQSLIDRVGKLVPAKELPLFGKAYREACANGPIAILPEAITSLPLETGYTKADLAAAMPALVKEVTAQPNVRIIDVSEIDDSSRIDTEEFTAALAEYGRGITILTAPPLPEVSQAPLSARVRMHKMYCVDNSKEVGKDEVYWAVSAGSDTTSKTSFKTAEFGSVRSESWYTFPYTYRSETYLFNGTVDQYLTAEIQCWEADDSDGGFYNDLRDALKDFAEWAVGTSTNLNEAGDDHAQKSAGWAAWLAIGTGLLNAILGWLTNDDDLVCERSFGFSRAALIKLSNRTNGEDSWRFDGGGGGDHWLYLRTAID
;
A
#
# COMPACT_ATOMS: atom_id res chain seq x y z
N MET A 1 -6.70 -7.16 -17.85
CA MET A 1 -6.84 -8.36 -17.01
C MET A 1 -6.11 -9.56 -17.62
N PRO A 2 -4.87 -9.82 -17.15
CA PRO A 2 -4.02 -10.92 -17.62
C PRO A 2 -4.53 -12.31 -17.19
N PHE A 3 -5.40 -12.40 -16.17
CA PHE A 3 -6.00 -13.67 -15.74
C PHE A 3 -7.45 -13.83 -16.19
N THR A 4 -7.88 -15.08 -16.37
CA THR A 4 -9.29 -15.44 -16.52
C THR A 4 -10.02 -15.39 -15.16
N ALA A 5 -11.35 -15.38 -15.19
CA ALA A 5 -12.17 -15.45 -13.97
C ALA A 5 -11.86 -16.70 -13.14
N GLU A 6 -11.62 -17.84 -13.81
CA GLU A 6 -11.30 -19.12 -13.20
C GLU A 6 -9.94 -19.06 -12.49
N GLN A 7 -8.92 -18.51 -13.15
CA GLN A 7 -7.58 -18.34 -12.57
C GLN A 7 -7.61 -17.41 -11.34
N ARG A 8 -8.41 -16.34 -11.37
CA ARG A 8 -8.58 -15.47 -10.21
C ARG A 8 -9.21 -16.19 -9.02
N LEU A 9 -10.27 -16.95 -9.26
CA LEU A 9 -10.95 -17.74 -8.23
C LEU A 9 -10.02 -18.82 -7.65
N GLU A 10 -9.25 -19.50 -8.50
CA GLU A 10 -8.25 -20.49 -8.08
C GLU A 10 -7.20 -19.84 -7.19
N ARG A 11 -6.64 -18.70 -7.61
CA ARG A 11 -5.68 -17.91 -6.82
C ARG A 11 -6.26 -17.53 -5.46
N LEU A 12 -7.47 -16.97 -5.41
CA LEU A 12 -8.13 -16.63 -4.14
C LEU A 12 -8.28 -17.87 -3.24
N THR A 13 -8.76 -18.98 -3.79
CA THR A 13 -9.00 -20.23 -3.06
C THR A 13 -7.70 -20.79 -2.48
N ALA A 14 -6.60 -20.74 -3.24
CA ALA A 14 -5.28 -21.14 -2.77
C ALA A 14 -4.85 -20.33 -1.54
N SER A 15 -5.01 -19.01 -1.59
CA SER A 15 -4.64 -18.14 -0.46
C SER A 15 -5.53 -18.32 0.76
N LEU A 16 -6.83 -18.57 0.57
CA LEU A 16 -7.76 -18.84 1.67
C LEU A 16 -7.50 -20.19 2.35
N SER A 17 -7.13 -21.21 1.56
CA SER A 17 -6.81 -22.55 2.07
C SER A 17 -5.38 -22.69 2.60
N GLY A 18 -4.51 -21.71 2.34
CA GLY A 18 -3.08 -21.81 2.64
C GLY A 18 -2.35 -22.84 1.76
N THR A 19 -2.92 -23.18 0.60
CA THR A 19 -2.31 -24.14 -0.33
C THR A 19 -1.32 -23.41 -1.23
N PRO A 20 -0.04 -23.81 -1.28
CA PRO A 20 0.97 -23.16 -2.11
C PRO A 20 0.60 -23.20 -3.61
N ARG A 21 0.63 -22.04 -4.28
CA ARG A 21 0.32 -21.94 -5.73
C ARG A 21 1.40 -22.49 -6.66
N VAL A 22 2.68 -22.47 -6.24
CA VAL A 22 3.82 -22.79 -7.13
C VAL A 22 4.70 -23.87 -6.50
N GLN A 23 4.71 -25.08 -7.08
CA GLN A 23 5.67 -26.15 -6.76
C GLN A 23 5.89 -26.41 -5.23
N GLY A 24 4.84 -26.26 -4.42
CA GLY A 24 4.92 -26.44 -2.96
C GLY A 24 5.57 -25.28 -2.18
N LYS A 25 5.82 -24.13 -2.81
CA LYS A 25 6.32 -22.90 -2.17
C LYS A 25 5.24 -21.83 -2.13
N GLU A 26 5.13 -21.19 -0.97
CA GLU A 26 4.25 -20.03 -0.76
C GLU A 26 4.65 -18.89 -1.70
N SER A 27 3.67 -18.28 -2.38
CA SER A 27 3.94 -17.12 -3.25
C SER A 27 4.27 -15.86 -2.42
N ARG A 28 4.89 -14.85 -3.04
CA ARG A 28 5.16 -13.59 -2.36
C ARG A 28 3.88 -12.89 -1.89
N ALA A 29 2.85 -12.79 -2.72
CA ALA A 29 1.55 -12.26 -2.31
C ALA A 29 0.94 -13.04 -1.14
N GLU A 30 1.04 -14.36 -1.13
CA GLU A 30 0.52 -15.20 -0.05
C GLU A 30 1.25 -14.94 1.27
N ARG A 31 2.59 -14.94 1.22
CA ARG A 31 3.43 -14.57 2.36
C ARG A 31 3.08 -13.18 2.88
N ARG A 32 2.96 -12.20 2.00
CA ARG A 32 2.62 -10.82 2.35
C ARG A 32 1.26 -10.72 3.03
N LEU A 33 0.23 -11.41 2.51
CA LEU A 33 -1.08 -11.44 3.14
C LEU A 33 -1.01 -12.10 4.53
N ARG A 34 -0.34 -13.25 4.64
CA ARG A 34 -0.19 -13.98 5.91
C ARG A 34 0.58 -13.18 6.98
N MET A 35 1.73 -12.61 6.62
CA MET A 35 2.58 -11.86 7.56
C MET A 35 1.93 -10.55 8.01
N ASN A 36 1.05 -9.97 7.19
CA ASN A 36 0.34 -8.73 7.51
C ASN A 36 -1.15 -8.98 7.82
N ARG A 37 -1.49 -10.12 8.42
CA ARG A 37 -2.87 -10.52 8.71
C ARG A 37 -3.78 -9.41 9.29
N PRO A 38 -3.36 -8.59 10.28
CA PRO A 38 -4.21 -7.52 10.84
C PRO A 38 -4.65 -6.50 9.79
N ALA A 39 -3.79 -6.21 8.82
CA ALA A 39 -4.05 -5.26 7.74
C ALA A 39 -5.12 -5.75 6.73
N ASN A 40 -5.49 -7.04 6.77
CA ASN A 40 -6.39 -7.61 5.76
C ASN A 40 -7.86 -7.56 6.16
N ILE A 41 -8.24 -6.72 7.14
CA ILE A 41 -9.64 -6.60 7.59
C ILE A 41 -10.58 -6.24 6.44
N LEU A 42 -10.23 -5.29 5.57
CA LEU A 42 -11.08 -4.92 4.42
C LEU A 42 -11.16 -6.02 3.36
N VAL A 43 -10.13 -6.86 3.24
CA VAL A 43 -10.17 -8.04 2.36
C VAL A 43 -11.22 -9.01 2.87
N GLY A 44 -11.22 -9.29 4.18
CA GLY A 44 -12.23 -10.14 4.80
C GLY A 44 -13.63 -9.54 4.69
N VAL A 45 -13.79 -8.22 4.92
CA VAL A 45 -15.09 -7.54 4.81
C VAL A 45 -15.61 -7.59 3.37
N LEU A 46 -14.76 -7.40 2.38
CA LEU A 46 -15.12 -7.52 0.97
C LEU A 46 -15.59 -8.94 0.62
N LEU A 47 -14.86 -9.97 1.07
CA LEU A 47 -15.23 -11.37 0.81
C LEU A 47 -16.52 -11.76 1.55
N HIS A 48 -16.73 -11.22 2.75
CA HIS A 48 -17.97 -11.37 3.49
C HIS A 48 -19.15 -10.68 2.78
N ALA A 49 -18.97 -9.44 2.33
CA ALA A 49 -19.94 -8.68 1.54
C ALA A 49 -20.31 -9.42 0.25
N ALA A 50 -19.31 -9.99 -0.42
CA ALA A 50 -19.49 -10.77 -1.63
C ALA A 50 -20.34 -12.03 -1.39
N ALA A 51 -20.18 -12.69 -0.24
CA ALA A 51 -21.01 -13.83 0.16
C ALA A 51 -22.46 -13.39 0.43
N ARG A 52 -22.64 -12.28 1.17
CA ARG A 52 -23.96 -11.68 1.42
C ARG A 52 -24.68 -11.29 0.13
N LEU A 53 -23.95 -10.67 -0.79
CA LEU A 53 -24.45 -10.30 -2.12
C LEU A 53 -24.94 -11.53 -2.90
N GLY A 54 -24.19 -12.64 -2.84
CA GLY A 54 -24.57 -13.90 -3.48
C GLY A 54 -25.89 -14.50 -2.96
N GLU A 55 -26.20 -14.30 -1.68
CA GLU A 55 -27.44 -14.74 -1.03
C GLU A 55 -28.56 -13.67 -1.09
N GLY A 56 -28.33 -12.54 -1.77
CA GLY A 56 -29.30 -11.45 -1.85
C GLY A 56 -29.55 -10.73 -0.52
N LEU A 57 -28.61 -10.83 0.44
CA LEU A 57 -28.70 -10.12 1.71
C LEU A 57 -28.35 -8.63 1.53
N PRO A 58 -28.99 -7.74 2.30
CA PRO A 58 -28.71 -6.31 2.22
C PRO A 58 -27.28 -6.01 2.68
N LEU A 59 -26.54 -5.19 1.93
CA LEU A 59 -25.19 -4.79 2.30
C LEU A 59 -25.19 -3.57 3.23
N THR A 60 -24.19 -3.48 4.11
CA THR A 60 -23.95 -2.28 4.93
C THR A 60 -23.32 -1.14 4.12
N ASP A 61 -23.11 0.01 4.78
CA ASP A 61 -22.43 1.17 4.20
C ASP A 61 -20.98 0.89 3.79
N LEU A 62 -20.23 0.10 4.58
CA LEU A 62 -18.87 -0.30 4.25
C LEU A 62 -18.85 -1.41 3.19
N GLU A 63 -19.70 -2.43 3.36
CA GLU A 63 -19.78 -3.56 2.43
C GLU A 63 -20.13 -3.08 1.01
N GLN A 64 -21.15 -2.24 0.87
CA GLN A 64 -21.55 -1.68 -0.42
C GLN A 64 -20.40 -0.85 -1.02
N SER A 65 -19.74 0.00 -0.22
CA SER A 65 -18.62 0.81 -0.69
C SER A 65 -17.44 -0.03 -1.21
N LEU A 66 -17.18 -1.20 -0.62
CA LEU A 66 -16.12 -2.10 -1.07
C LEU A 66 -16.51 -2.84 -2.34
N ILE A 67 -17.74 -3.34 -2.42
CA ILE A 67 -18.28 -4.00 -3.62
C ILE A 67 -18.29 -3.03 -4.81
N ASP A 68 -18.74 -1.80 -4.62
CA ASP A 68 -18.77 -0.78 -5.68
C ASP A 68 -17.37 -0.41 -6.18
N ARG A 69 -16.38 -0.38 -5.27
CA ARG A 69 -14.99 -0.07 -5.63
C ARG A 69 -14.35 -1.22 -6.38
N VAL A 70 -14.38 -2.43 -5.80
CA VAL A 70 -13.75 -3.61 -6.42
C VAL A 70 -14.48 -4.06 -7.67
N GLY A 71 -15.80 -3.84 -7.75
CA GLY A 71 -16.61 -4.13 -8.94
C GLY A 71 -16.21 -3.35 -10.20
N LYS A 72 -15.40 -2.29 -10.07
CA LYS A 72 -14.79 -1.58 -11.21
C LYS A 72 -13.61 -2.33 -11.82
N LEU A 73 -12.95 -3.18 -11.02
CA LEU A 73 -11.73 -3.89 -11.38
C LEU A 73 -11.99 -5.38 -11.64
N VAL A 74 -12.89 -5.98 -10.85
CA VAL A 74 -13.31 -7.37 -10.95
C VAL A 74 -14.77 -7.41 -11.44
N PRO A 75 -15.10 -8.20 -12.48
CA PRO A 75 -16.46 -8.29 -12.98
C PRO A 75 -17.46 -8.67 -11.89
N ALA A 76 -18.60 -7.98 -11.83
CA ALA A 76 -19.60 -8.16 -10.77
C ALA A 76 -20.08 -9.61 -10.59
N LYS A 77 -20.11 -10.40 -11.67
CA LYS A 77 -20.49 -11.82 -11.63
C LYS A 77 -19.48 -12.72 -10.89
N GLU A 78 -18.25 -12.28 -10.71
CA GLU A 78 -17.19 -13.04 -10.02
C GLU A 78 -17.26 -12.85 -8.51
N LEU A 79 -17.76 -11.70 -8.03
CA LEU A 79 -17.81 -11.40 -6.60
C LEU A 79 -18.61 -12.47 -5.81
N PRO A 80 -19.82 -12.90 -6.22
CA PRO A 80 -20.51 -13.99 -5.52
C PRO A 80 -19.71 -15.31 -5.44
N LEU A 81 -18.89 -15.62 -6.45
CA LEU A 81 -18.03 -16.80 -6.44
C LEU A 81 -16.90 -16.66 -5.41
N PHE A 82 -16.33 -15.46 -5.28
CA PHE A 82 -15.33 -15.16 -4.25
C PHE A 82 -15.93 -15.29 -2.85
N GLY A 83 -17.15 -14.78 -2.67
CA GLY A 83 -17.91 -14.93 -1.44
C GLY A 83 -18.16 -16.39 -1.07
N LYS A 84 -18.55 -17.21 -2.06
CA LYS A 84 -18.74 -18.66 -1.86
C LYS A 84 -17.44 -19.34 -1.41
N ALA A 85 -16.33 -19.10 -2.10
CA ALA A 85 -15.02 -19.67 -1.74
C ALA A 85 -14.58 -19.26 -0.32
N TYR A 86 -14.85 -18.01 0.07
CA TYR A 86 -14.63 -17.54 1.43
C TYR A 86 -15.46 -18.30 2.47
N ARG A 87 -16.76 -18.52 2.21
CA ARG A 87 -17.62 -19.28 3.13
C ARG A 87 -17.19 -20.73 3.26
N GLU A 88 -16.80 -21.36 2.16
CA GLU A 88 -16.25 -22.72 2.15
C GLU A 88 -14.95 -22.79 2.98
N ALA A 89 -14.06 -21.80 2.83
CA ALA A 89 -12.83 -21.72 3.62
C ALA A 89 -13.11 -21.54 5.13
N CYS A 90 -14.03 -20.65 5.51
CA CYS A 90 -14.42 -20.48 6.91
C CYS A 90 -15.01 -21.77 7.52
N ALA A 91 -15.77 -22.55 6.73
CA ALA A 91 -16.32 -23.83 7.18
C ALA A 91 -15.24 -24.89 7.41
N ASN A 92 -14.09 -24.78 6.75
CA ASN A 92 -12.96 -25.70 6.88
C ASN A 92 -12.02 -25.34 8.04
N GLY A 93 -12.13 -24.14 8.63
CA GLY A 93 -11.37 -23.74 9.80
C GLY A 93 -10.81 -22.31 9.73
N PRO A 94 -9.85 -21.97 10.61
CA PRO A 94 -9.23 -20.65 10.63
C PRO A 94 -8.50 -20.31 9.33
N ILE A 95 -8.72 -19.11 8.81
CA ILE A 95 -8.07 -18.60 7.59
C ILE A 95 -6.84 -17.78 7.99
N ALA A 96 -5.64 -18.26 7.62
CA ALA A 96 -4.37 -17.69 8.06
C ALA A 96 -4.14 -16.24 7.62
N ILE A 97 -4.74 -15.82 6.50
CA ILE A 97 -4.54 -14.49 5.93
C ILE A 97 -5.57 -13.45 6.39
N LEU A 98 -6.64 -13.84 7.08
CA LEU A 98 -7.73 -12.93 7.48
C LEU A 98 -7.85 -12.81 9.00
N PRO A 99 -8.14 -11.61 9.56
CA PRO A 99 -8.40 -11.44 10.99
C PRO A 99 -9.58 -12.29 11.46
N GLU A 100 -9.50 -12.80 12.70
CA GLU A 100 -10.58 -13.63 13.26
C GLU A 100 -11.90 -12.86 13.37
N ALA A 101 -11.82 -11.56 13.68
CA ALA A 101 -12.95 -10.65 13.87
C ALA A 101 -13.94 -10.63 12.70
N ILE A 102 -13.49 -10.95 11.48
CA ILE A 102 -14.35 -11.02 10.29
C ILE A 102 -14.69 -12.46 9.88
N THR A 103 -13.76 -13.42 10.08
CA THR A 103 -14.01 -14.82 9.75
C THR A 103 -15.05 -15.48 10.67
N SER A 104 -15.20 -14.98 11.90
CA SER A 104 -16.21 -15.45 12.85
C SER A 104 -17.59 -14.79 12.67
N LEU A 105 -17.73 -13.83 11.74
CA LEU A 105 -18.97 -13.08 11.57
C LEU A 105 -20.06 -13.97 10.93
N PRO A 106 -21.26 -14.07 11.52
CA PRO A 106 -22.40 -14.76 10.90
C PRO A 106 -22.77 -14.10 9.58
N LEU A 107 -23.15 -14.90 8.58
CA LEU A 107 -23.42 -14.40 7.22
C LEU A 107 -24.55 -13.37 7.21
N GLU A 108 -25.52 -13.48 8.11
CA GLU A 108 -26.68 -12.60 8.26
C GLU A 108 -26.31 -11.25 8.87
N THR A 109 -25.17 -11.16 9.55
CA THR A 109 -24.68 -9.92 10.19
C THR A 109 -23.73 -9.20 9.27
N GLY A 110 -24.10 -8.00 8.80
CA GLY A 110 -23.19 -7.20 7.98
C GLY A 110 -22.13 -6.48 8.81
N TYR A 111 -21.02 -6.08 8.19
CA TYR A 111 -19.93 -5.34 8.84
C TYR A 111 -19.92 -3.87 8.40
N THR A 112 -20.13 -2.93 9.32
CA THR A 112 -20.33 -1.50 9.02
C THR A 112 -19.04 -0.68 9.14
N LYS A 113 -19.08 0.61 8.73
CA LYS A 113 -17.98 1.54 9.05
C LYS A 113 -17.80 1.76 10.55
N ALA A 114 -18.89 1.70 11.32
CA ALA A 114 -18.84 1.83 12.77
C ALA A 114 -18.13 0.64 13.42
N ASP A 115 -18.34 -0.57 12.90
CA ASP A 115 -17.63 -1.77 13.37
C ASP A 115 -16.13 -1.67 13.07
N LEU A 116 -15.76 -1.18 11.89
CA LEU A 116 -14.36 -0.91 11.56
C LEU A 116 -13.74 0.10 12.52
N ALA A 117 -14.43 1.22 12.78
CA ALA A 117 -13.96 2.23 13.73
C ALA A 117 -13.80 1.66 15.16
N ALA A 118 -14.72 0.79 15.59
CA ALA A 118 -14.63 0.11 16.88
C ALA A 118 -13.48 -0.91 16.95
N ALA A 119 -13.09 -1.51 15.81
CA ALA A 119 -11.96 -2.45 15.72
C ALA A 119 -10.59 -1.73 15.68
N MET A 120 -10.55 -0.45 15.29
CA MET A 120 -9.30 0.29 15.10
C MET A 120 -8.34 0.25 16.30
N PRO A 121 -8.75 0.39 17.57
CA PRO A 121 -7.81 0.34 18.69
C PRO A 121 -7.01 -0.97 18.77
N ALA A 122 -7.64 -2.12 18.47
CA ALA A 122 -6.96 -3.41 18.43
C ALA A 122 -6.04 -3.51 17.20
N LEU A 123 -6.54 -3.11 16.03
CA LEU A 123 -5.77 -3.11 14.78
C LEU A 123 -4.54 -2.21 14.87
N VAL A 124 -4.65 -1.05 15.50
CA VAL A 124 -3.52 -0.15 15.77
C VAL A 124 -2.44 -0.86 16.56
N LYS A 125 -2.81 -1.51 17.67
CA LYS A 125 -1.86 -2.26 18.50
C LYS A 125 -1.18 -3.37 17.71
N GLU A 126 -1.93 -4.14 16.93
CA GLU A 126 -1.37 -5.26 16.15
C GLU A 126 -0.47 -4.80 15.00
N VAL A 127 -0.88 -3.78 14.24
CA VAL A 127 -0.11 -3.24 13.10
C VAL A 127 1.17 -2.58 13.59
N THR A 128 1.09 -1.70 14.58
CA THR A 128 2.28 -0.97 15.08
C THR A 128 3.30 -1.85 15.81
N ALA A 129 2.91 -3.06 16.21
CA ALA A 129 3.83 -4.04 16.75
C ALA A 129 4.65 -4.78 15.67
N GLN A 130 4.33 -4.62 14.38
CA GLN A 130 5.04 -5.30 13.31
C GLN A 130 6.36 -4.59 12.98
N PRO A 131 7.47 -5.33 12.77
CA PRO A 131 8.79 -4.75 12.52
C PRO A 131 8.91 -4.04 11.16
N ASN A 132 7.96 -4.28 10.24
CA ASN A 132 7.86 -3.57 8.98
C ASN A 132 6.99 -2.29 9.07
N VAL A 133 6.66 -1.83 10.28
CA VAL A 133 5.98 -0.55 10.53
C VAL A 133 6.90 0.34 11.35
N ARG A 134 7.10 1.57 10.86
CA ARG A 134 7.94 2.57 11.53
C ARG A 134 7.20 3.89 11.64
N ILE A 135 7.18 4.46 12.83
CA ILE A 135 6.72 5.83 13.09
C ILE A 135 7.92 6.59 13.61
N ILE A 136 8.25 7.71 12.98
CA ILE A 136 9.49 8.42 13.28
C ILE A 136 9.32 9.93 13.22
N ASP A 137 9.84 10.60 14.24
CA ASP A 137 10.01 12.04 14.25
C ASP A 137 11.28 12.40 13.47
N VAL A 138 11.12 13.00 12.29
CA VAL A 138 12.25 13.37 11.43
C VAL A 138 13.09 14.51 11.99
N SER A 139 12.63 15.21 13.04
CA SER A 139 13.43 16.22 13.73
C SER A 139 14.46 15.63 14.71
N GLU A 140 14.33 14.33 15.04
CA GLU A 140 15.27 13.59 15.88
C GLU A 140 16.35 12.87 15.06
N ILE A 141 16.28 12.93 13.73
CA ILE A 141 17.23 12.29 12.82
C ILE A 141 18.19 13.32 12.25
N ASP A 142 19.49 13.05 12.34
CA ASP A 142 20.51 13.87 11.68
C ASP A 142 20.35 13.87 10.15
N ASP A 143 20.79 14.96 9.51
CA ASP A 143 20.76 15.12 8.05
C ASP A 143 21.52 14.03 7.27
N SER A 144 22.57 13.46 7.87
CA SER A 144 23.37 12.39 7.30
C SER A 144 22.84 10.99 7.60
N SER A 145 21.88 10.87 8.52
CA SER A 145 21.32 9.60 8.95
C SER A 145 20.18 9.17 8.03
N ARG A 146 20.13 7.86 7.76
CA ARG A 146 19.04 7.23 7.00
C ARG A 146 17.82 7.05 7.91
N ILE A 147 16.64 7.14 7.33
CA ILE A 147 15.39 6.92 8.05
C ILE A 147 15.17 5.44 8.35
N ASP A 148 15.53 4.56 7.42
CA ASP A 148 15.38 3.11 7.58
C ASP A 148 16.48 2.52 8.46
N THR A 149 16.09 1.70 9.44
CA THR A 149 17.04 0.85 10.19
C THR A 149 17.27 -0.48 9.49
N GLU A 150 18.32 -1.19 9.89
CA GLU A 150 18.59 -2.55 9.43
C GLU A 150 17.44 -3.51 9.76
N GLU A 151 16.87 -3.42 10.97
CA GLU A 151 15.72 -4.24 11.40
C GLU A 151 14.49 -4.02 10.51
N PHE A 152 14.13 -2.75 10.26
CA PHE A 152 13.02 -2.42 9.37
C PHE A 152 13.28 -2.93 7.94
N THR A 153 14.51 -2.77 7.46
CA THR A 153 14.92 -3.24 6.13
C THR A 153 14.82 -4.76 6.00
N ALA A 154 15.24 -5.52 7.01
CA ALA A 154 15.08 -6.97 7.03
C ALA A 154 13.59 -7.36 7.03
N ALA A 155 12.77 -6.63 7.77
CA ALA A 155 11.33 -6.84 7.82
C ALA A 155 10.63 -6.55 6.48
N LEU A 156 11.13 -5.62 5.65
CA LEU A 156 10.58 -5.37 4.30
C LEU A 156 10.56 -6.63 3.45
N ALA A 157 11.65 -7.40 3.44
CA ALA A 157 11.77 -8.63 2.66
C ALA A 157 10.88 -9.75 3.21
N GLU A 158 10.85 -9.90 4.54
CA GLU A 158 10.07 -10.94 5.20
C GLU A 158 8.56 -10.70 5.05
N TYR A 159 8.10 -9.50 5.36
CA TYR A 159 6.68 -9.11 5.30
C TYR A 159 6.22 -8.75 3.90
N GLY A 160 7.15 -8.56 2.95
CA GLY A 160 6.89 -8.22 1.56
C GLY A 160 6.44 -6.79 1.31
N ARG A 161 6.41 -5.94 2.36
CA ARG A 161 6.04 -4.52 2.33
C ARG A 161 6.51 -3.80 3.59
N GLY A 162 6.49 -2.46 3.59
CA GLY A 162 6.64 -1.68 4.81
C GLY A 162 5.86 -0.38 4.85
N ILE A 163 5.67 0.12 6.07
CA ILE A 163 4.94 1.36 6.35
C ILE A 163 5.85 2.31 7.11
N THR A 164 5.92 3.55 6.67
CA THR A 164 6.70 4.59 7.35
C THR A 164 5.85 5.84 7.56
N ILE A 165 5.59 6.20 8.82
CA ILE A 165 4.94 7.45 9.18
C ILE A 165 6.00 8.44 9.64
N LEU A 166 6.07 9.57 8.96
CA LEU A 166 7.01 10.65 9.18
C LEU A 166 6.29 11.79 9.87
N THR A 167 6.72 12.06 11.10
CA THR A 167 6.19 13.13 11.95
C THR A 167 7.29 14.14 12.24
N ALA A 168 6.90 15.26 12.83
CA ALA A 168 7.80 16.22 13.46
C ALA A 168 6.96 16.99 14.49
N PRO A 169 7.58 17.73 15.43
CA PRO A 169 6.86 18.48 16.44
C PRO A 169 5.82 19.40 15.80
N PRO A 170 4.63 19.54 16.41
CA PRO A 170 3.57 20.36 15.85
C PRO A 170 4.05 21.78 15.62
N LEU A 171 3.64 22.34 14.49
CA LEU A 171 3.88 23.75 14.20
C LEU A 171 2.93 24.60 15.06
N PRO A 172 3.32 25.84 15.43
CA PRO A 172 2.42 26.72 16.16
C PRO A 172 1.09 26.89 15.43
N GLU A 173 -0.02 26.86 16.17
CA GLU A 173 -1.38 27.14 15.68
C GLU A 173 -1.51 28.61 15.26
N VAL A 174 -0.93 28.94 14.12
CA VAL A 174 -1.31 30.11 13.35
C VAL A 174 -2.14 29.58 12.20
N SER A 175 -3.20 30.28 11.78
CA SER A 175 -3.93 29.94 10.56
C SER A 175 -2.95 29.98 9.39
N GLN A 176 -2.40 28.81 9.04
CA GLN A 176 -1.47 28.65 7.95
C GLN A 176 -2.27 28.21 6.74
N ALA A 177 -2.08 28.90 5.61
CA ALA A 177 -2.60 28.43 4.34
C ALA A 177 -2.10 26.99 4.06
N PRO A 178 -2.86 26.18 3.30
CA PRO A 178 -2.37 24.89 2.84
C PRO A 178 -0.98 25.02 2.20
N LEU A 179 -0.09 24.11 2.57
CA LEU A 179 1.29 24.02 2.11
C LEU A 179 1.31 23.62 0.64
N SER A 180 2.03 24.33 -0.22
CA SER A 180 2.34 23.82 -1.56
C SER A 180 3.51 22.86 -1.46
N ALA A 181 3.27 21.57 -1.65
CA ALA A 181 4.27 20.52 -1.47
C ALA A 181 4.59 19.80 -2.80
N ARG A 182 5.88 19.66 -3.08
CA ARG A 182 6.41 18.93 -4.23
C ARG A 182 7.39 17.86 -3.74
N VAL A 183 7.00 16.60 -3.85
CA VAL A 183 7.84 15.44 -3.52
C VAL A 183 8.21 14.74 -4.82
N ARG A 184 9.46 14.91 -5.25
CA ARG A 184 9.98 14.48 -6.54
C ARG A 184 10.82 13.22 -6.43
N MET A 185 10.55 12.22 -7.26
CA MET A 185 11.45 11.11 -7.52
C MET A 185 12.65 11.64 -8.33
N HIS A 186 13.83 11.66 -7.71
CA HIS A 186 15.01 12.32 -8.27
C HIS A 186 15.92 11.35 -9.02
N LYS A 187 16.39 10.31 -8.32
CA LYS A 187 17.30 9.30 -8.84
C LYS A 187 17.08 7.98 -8.09
N MET A 188 17.53 6.89 -8.68
CA MET A 188 17.62 5.61 -8.01
C MET A 188 19.03 5.04 -8.13
N TYR A 189 19.40 4.21 -7.16
CA TYR A 189 20.61 3.40 -7.18
C TYR A 189 20.22 1.94 -7.06
N CYS A 190 20.63 1.12 -8.03
CA CYS A 190 20.50 -0.32 -7.94
C CYS A 190 21.72 -0.84 -7.17
N VAL A 191 21.47 -1.43 -5.99
CA VAL A 191 22.50 -2.10 -5.21
C VAL A 191 22.79 -3.44 -5.85
N ASP A 192 21.75 -4.25 -5.97
CA ASP A 192 21.80 -5.55 -6.64
C ASP A 192 20.61 -5.66 -7.58
N ASN A 193 20.87 -6.23 -8.74
CA ASN A 193 19.88 -6.46 -9.77
C ASN A 193 19.14 -7.79 -9.44
N SER A 194 18.02 -8.07 -10.09
CA SER A 194 17.32 -9.33 -9.93
C SER A 194 18.21 -10.49 -10.37
N LYS A 195 17.97 -11.66 -9.77
CA LYS A 195 18.74 -12.87 -10.08
C LYS A 195 18.19 -13.62 -11.29
N GLU A 196 17.32 -12.96 -12.05
CA GLU A 196 16.64 -13.54 -13.19
C GLU A 196 17.53 -13.53 -14.44
N VAL A 197 17.24 -14.43 -15.37
CA VAL A 197 18.03 -14.55 -16.60
C VAL A 197 17.52 -13.55 -17.62
N GLY A 198 18.17 -12.40 -17.75
CA GLY A 198 17.71 -11.38 -18.70
C GLY A 198 18.40 -10.04 -18.54
N LYS A 199 17.76 -9.01 -19.08
CA LYS A 199 18.06 -7.63 -18.73
C LYS A 199 17.01 -7.20 -17.71
N ASP A 200 17.46 -6.68 -16.58
CA ASP A 200 16.53 -6.08 -15.64
C ASP A 200 16.01 -4.77 -16.20
N GLU A 201 14.69 -4.69 -16.28
CA GLU A 201 13.98 -3.47 -16.57
C GLU A 201 13.16 -3.14 -15.33
N VAL A 202 13.21 -1.91 -14.84
CA VAL A 202 12.52 -1.53 -13.61
C VAL A 202 11.62 -0.34 -13.87
N TYR A 203 10.41 -0.34 -13.33
CA TYR A 203 9.57 0.84 -13.26
C TYR A 203 8.98 1.02 -11.87
N TRP A 204 8.50 2.23 -11.60
CA TRP A 204 7.92 2.59 -10.32
C TRP A 204 6.46 2.94 -10.50
N ALA A 205 5.60 2.39 -9.66
CA ALA A 205 4.18 2.73 -9.62
C ALA A 205 3.91 3.50 -8.32
N VAL A 206 3.21 4.61 -8.42
CA VAL A 206 2.96 5.50 -7.28
C VAL A 206 1.51 5.88 -7.18
N SER A 207 1.08 6.13 -5.95
CA SER A 207 -0.20 6.73 -5.63
C SER A 207 -0.07 7.60 -4.39
N ALA A 208 -0.72 8.77 -4.37
CA ALA A 208 -0.69 9.67 -3.23
C ALA A 208 -1.97 10.50 -3.13
N GLY A 209 -2.33 10.89 -1.91
CA GLY A 209 -3.49 11.72 -1.60
C GLY A 209 -3.26 12.55 -0.34
N SER A 210 -3.64 13.82 -0.39
CA SER A 210 -3.60 14.73 0.76
C SER A 210 -4.99 15.06 1.28
N ASP A 211 -5.03 15.63 2.48
CA ASP A 211 -6.24 16.13 3.13
C ASP A 211 -6.87 17.37 2.47
N THR A 212 -6.20 17.99 1.49
CA THR A 212 -6.81 19.02 0.62
C THR A 212 -7.47 18.44 -0.63
N THR A 213 -7.57 17.11 -0.72
CA THR A 213 -8.07 16.34 -1.87
C THR A 213 -7.16 16.32 -3.11
N SER A 214 -5.96 16.92 -3.01
CA SER A 214 -4.94 16.75 -4.05
C SER A 214 -4.51 15.29 -4.12
N LYS A 215 -4.40 14.72 -5.32
CA LYS A 215 -4.04 13.32 -5.51
C LYS A 215 -3.21 13.09 -6.77
N THR A 216 -2.42 12.02 -6.77
CA THR A 216 -1.55 11.62 -7.88
C THR A 216 -1.53 10.11 -7.98
N SER A 217 -1.51 9.56 -9.20
CA SER A 217 -1.29 8.14 -9.43
C SER A 217 -0.70 7.93 -10.82
N PHE A 218 0.41 7.20 -10.93
CA PHE A 218 1.02 6.89 -12.22
C PHE A 218 1.98 5.71 -12.13
N LYS A 219 2.47 5.26 -13.29
CA LYS A 219 3.69 4.45 -13.39
C LYS A 219 4.76 5.26 -14.12
N THR A 220 6.03 5.10 -13.77
CA THR A 220 7.11 5.75 -14.50
C THR A 220 7.33 5.06 -15.84
N ALA A 221 8.13 5.70 -16.70
CA ALA A 221 8.80 4.95 -17.77
C ALA A 221 9.70 3.86 -17.19
N GLU A 222 9.93 2.83 -18.00
CA GLU A 222 10.85 1.74 -17.69
C GLU A 222 12.30 2.22 -17.78
N PHE A 223 13.10 1.80 -16.80
CA PHE A 223 14.55 1.90 -16.83
C PHE A 223 15.08 0.58 -17.37
N GLY A 224 15.43 0.53 -18.65
CA GLY A 224 15.97 -0.68 -19.25
C GLY A 224 17.43 -0.93 -18.91
N SER A 225 17.83 -2.20 -18.83
CA SER A 225 19.22 -2.63 -18.54
C SER A 225 19.76 -2.06 -17.23
N VAL A 226 18.98 -2.19 -16.16
CA VAL A 226 19.42 -1.90 -14.79
C VAL A 226 20.57 -2.85 -14.44
N ARG A 227 21.62 -2.31 -13.83
CA ARG A 227 22.82 -3.06 -13.42
C ARG A 227 23.08 -2.83 -11.94
N SER A 228 23.59 -3.86 -11.27
CA SER A 228 24.10 -3.73 -9.91
C SER A 228 25.11 -2.59 -9.82
N GLU A 229 25.14 -1.97 -8.66
CA GLU A 229 25.99 -0.83 -8.31
C GLU A 229 25.89 0.40 -9.25
N SER A 230 24.74 0.63 -9.89
CA SER A 230 24.57 1.68 -10.90
C SER A 230 23.50 2.72 -10.55
N TRP A 231 23.71 3.96 -11.03
CA TRP A 231 22.81 5.10 -10.82
C TRP A 231 21.95 5.39 -12.04
N TYR A 232 20.69 5.75 -11.79
CA TYR A 232 19.71 6.15 -12.80
C TYR A 232 18.97 7.41 -12.36
N THR A 233 18.77 8.36 -13.25
CA THR A 233 18.07 9.62 -12.95
C THR A 233 16.69 9.63 -13.58
N PHE A 234 15.67 10.04 -12.83
CA PHE A 234 14.33 10.14 -13.39
C PHE A 234 14.26 11.30 -14.40
N PRO A 235 13.71 11.08 -15.60
CA PRO A 235 13.65 12.10 -16.64
C PRO A 235 12.77 13.26 -16.17
N TYR A 236 13.40 14.40 -15.88
CA TYR A 236 12.67 15.59 -15.46
C TYR A 236 11.92 16.17 -16.64
N THR A 237 10.61 16.06 -16.64
CA THR A 237 9.78 16.98 -17.39
C THR A 237 8.71 17.53 -16.44
N TYR A 238 8.45 18.83 -16.51
CA TYR A 238 7.44 19.49 -15.65
C TYR A 238 6.03 18.89 -15.83
N ARG A 239 5.84 18.00 -16.82
CA ARG A 239 4.60 17.31 -17.17
C ARG A 239 4.66 15.80 -17.02
N SER A 240 5.80 15.20 -16.61
CA SER A 240 5.94 13.75 -16.46
C SER A 240 5.80 13.29 -15.02
N GLU A 241 5.19 12.12 -14.92
CA GLU A 241 5.19 11.06 -13.90
C GLU A 241 6.52 10.91 -13.12
N THR A 242 6.94 11.95 -12.39
CA THR A 242 8.17 11.96 -11.57
C THR A 242 7.98 12.65 -10.21
N TYR A 243 6.77 13.12 -9.92
CA TYR A 243 6.42 13.64 -8.61
C TYR A 243 5.59 12.61 -7.88
N LEU A 244 6.12 12.01 -6.82
CA LEU A 244 5.29 11.24 -5.88
C LEU A 244 4.04 12.05 -5.50
N PHE A 245 4.23 13.36 -5.29
CA PHE A 245 3.16 14.30 -5.04
C PHE A 245 3.52 15.70 -5.55
N ASN A 246 2.54 16.38 -6.14
CA ASN A 246 2.62 17.79 -6.50
C ASN A 246 1.23 18.43 -6.32
N GLY A 247 1.04 19.11 -5.20
CA GLY A 247 -0.27 19.64 -4.83
C GLY A 247 -0.22 20.36 -3.48
N THR A 248 -1.39 20.61 -2.90
CA THR A 248 -1.47 21.24 -1.58
C THR A 248 -1.63 20.21 -0.47
N VAL A 249 -1.13 20.51 0.72
CA VAL A 249 -1.28 19.70 1.94
C VAL A 249 -1.66 20.63 3.06
N ASP A 250 -2.75 20.36 3.79
CA ASP A 250 -3.02 21.09 5.01
C ASP A 250 -2.15 20.51 6.13
N GLN A 251 -2.42 19.27 6.55
CA GLN A 251 -1.75 18.58 7.64
C GLN A 251 -1.16 17.23 7.25
N TYR A 252 -1.79 16.48 6.35
CA TYR A 252 -1.42 15.09 6.08
C TYR A 252 -1.35 14.75 4.59
N LEU A 253 -0.27 14.07 4.21
CA LEU A 253 -0.08 13.45 2.90
C LEU A 253 0.18 11.96 3.07
N THR A 254 -0.61 11.13 2.41
CA THR A 254 -0.44 9.67 2.36
C THR A 254 0.02 9.25 0.96
N ALA A 255 0.95 8.29 0.88
CA ALA A 255 1.46 7.79 -0.39
C ALA A 255 1.77 6.28 -0.36
N GLU A 256 1.82 5.68 -1.54
CA GLU A 256 2.22 4.31 -1.84
C GLU A 256 3.19 4.33 -3.00
N ILE A 257 4.28 3.57 -2.88
CA ILE A 257 5.30 3.40 -3.90
C ILE A 257 5.58 1.92 -4.07
N GLN A 258 5.52 1.44 -5.31
CA GLN A 258 5.87 0.08 -5.67
C GLN A 258 6.97 0.10 -6.73
N CYS A 259 8.00 -0.72 -6.51
CA CYS A 259 9.06 -0.99 -7.46
C CYS A 259 8.76 -2.34 -8.13
N TRP A 260 8.76 -2.37 -9.45
CA TRP A 260 8.41 -3.53 -10.25
C TRP A 260 9.52 -3.80 -11.28
N GLU A 261 9.82 -5.07 -11.50
CA GLU A 261 10.48 -5.53 -12.72
C GLU A 261 9.50 -5.40 -13.89
N ALA A 262 10.03 -5.03 -15.04
CA ALA A 262 9.31 -4.94 -16.29
C ALA A 262 9.63 -6.19 -17.10
N ASP A 263 8.65 -7.07 -17.17
CA ASP A 263 8.61 -8.19 -18.11
C ASP A 263 7.66 -7.89 -19.27
N ASP A 264 7.51 -8.84 -20.20
CA ASP A 264 6.53 -8.84 -21.31
C ASP A 264 5.05 -8.90 -20.82
N SER A 265 4.75 -8.26 -19.69
CA SER A 265 3.41 -8.04 -19.17
C SER A 265 2.56 -7.28 -20.19
N ASP A 266 1.35 -7.79 -20.44
CA ASP A 266 0.45 -7.20 -21.43
C ASP A 266 -0.04 -5.78 -21.04
N GLY A 267 -0.57 -5.04 -22.03
CA GLY A 267 -1.13 -3.71 -21.79
C GLY A 267 -2.33 -3.69 -20.82
N GLY A 268 -2.96 -4.83 -20.56
CA GLY A 268 -4.08 -4.98 -19.63
C GLY A 268 -3.63 -4.88 -18.17
N PHE A 269 -2.51 -5.51 -17.82
CA PHE A 269 -1.89 -5.43 -16.50
C PHE A 269 -1.64 -3.98 -16.07
N TYR A 270 -1.03 -3.18 -16.94
CA TYR A 270 -0.71 -1.79 -16.62
C TYR A 270 -1.93 -0.90 -16.40
N ASN A 271 -3.07 -1.21 -17.03
CA ASN A 271 -4.31 -0.47 -16.80
C ASN A 271 -4.93 -0.86 -15.45
N ASP A 272 -4.98 -2.16 -15.15
CA ASP A 272 -5.50 -2.67 -13.88
C ASP A 272 -4.69 -2.14 -12.68
N LEU A 273 -3.35 -2.10 -12.79
CA LEU A 273 -2.45 -1.50 -11.80
C LEU A 273 -2.76 -0.01 -11.61
N ARG A 274 -2.89 0.76 -12.69
CA ARG A 274 -3.20 2.21 -12.62
C ARG A 274 -4.55 2.47 -11.96
N ASP A 275 -5.57 1.67 -12.26
CA ASP A 275 -6.90 1.87 -11.69
C ASP A 275 -6.94 1.48 -10.21
N ALA A 276 -6.27 0.41 -9.82
CA ALA A 276 -6.08 0.06 -8.41
C ALA A 276 -5.33 1.16 -7.63
N LEU A 277 -4.30 1.76 -8.23
CA LEU A 277 -3.58 2.90 -7.65
C LEU A 277 -4.43 4.16 -7.52
N LYS A 278 -5.31 4.45 -8.50
CA LYS A 278 -6.27 5.57 -8.39
C LYS A 278 -7.25 5.35 -7.24
N ASP A 279 -7.74 4.13 -7.09
CA ASP A 279 -8.62 3.77 -5.99
C ASP A 279 -7.92 3.93 -4.63
N PHE A 280 -6.65 3.54 -4.55
CA PHE A 280 -5.83 3.80 -3.38
C PHE A 280 -5.60 5.30 -3.15
N ALA A 281 -5.43 6.12 -4.18
CA ALA A 281 -5.26 7.57 -4.03
C ALA A 281 -6.49 8.20 -3.34
N GLU A 282 -7.69 7.73 -3.69
CA GLU A 282 -8.93 8.15 -3.04
C GLU A 282 -9.00 7.70 -1.58
N TRP A 283 -8.55 6.48 -1.28
CA TRP A 283 -8.39 5.99 0.09
C TRP A 283 -7.40 6.84 0.91
N ALA A 284 -6.29 7.23 0.28
CA ALA A 284 -5.24 8.06 0.88
C ALA A 284 -5.76 9.47 1.23
N VAL A 285 -6.62 10.06 0.37
CA VAL A 285 -7.34 11.31 0.69
C VAL A 285 -8.22 11.10 1.93
N GLY A 286 -9.10 10.11 1.91
CA GLY A 286 -10.01 9.85 3.04
C GLY A 286 -9.27 9.58 4.36
N THR A 287 -8.18 8.83 4.31
CA THR A 287 -7.30 8.60 5.48
C THR A 287 -6.72 9.91 6.00
N SER A 288 -6.20 10.75 5.12
CA SER A 288 -5.60 12.04 5.48
C SER A 288 -6.64 13.01 6.07
N THR A 289 -7.85 13.06 5.51
CA THR A 289 -8.97 13.87 6.03
C THR A 289 -9.44 13.37 7.40
N ASN A 290 -9.62 12.06 7.59
CA ASN A 290 -10.05 11.50 8.87
C ASN A 290 -9.04 11.78 9.99
N LEU A 291 -7.76 11.89 9.66
CA LEU A 291 -6.75 12.29 10.64
C LEU A 291 -6.97 13.74 11.09
N ASN A 292 -7.41 14.67 10.24
CA ASN A 292 -7.72 16.04 10.71
C ASN A 292 -8.82 16.08 11.77
N GLU A 293 -9.75 15.12 11.74
CA GLU A 293 -10.84 15.02 12.70
C GLU A 293 -10.46 14.24 13.98
N ALA A 294 -9.32 13.54 13.97
CA ALA A 294 -8.81 12.83 15.13
C ALA A 294 -8.18 13.79 16.16
N GLY A 295 -8.43 13.53 17.45
CA GLY A 295 -8.00 14.39 18.57
C GLY A 295 -6.49 14.63 18.69
N ASP A 296 -6.10 15.39 19.71
CA ASP A 296 -4.79 16.06 19.77
C ASP A 296 -3.61 15.18 20.22
N ASP A 297 -3.84 13.89 20.54
CA ASP A 297 -2.76 12.96 20.85
C ASP A 297 -2.00 12.55 19.58
N HIS A 298 -0.89 13.27 19.31
CA HIS A 298 -0.05 13.04 18.13
C HIS A 298 0.50 11.61 18.03
N ALA A 299 0.81 10.95 19.16
CA ALA A 299 1.36 9.60 19.14
C ALA A 299 0.27 8.60 18.76
N GLN A 300 -0.89 8.68 19.40
CA GLN A 300 -2.06 7.86 19.07
C GLN A 300 -2.51 8.08 17.62
N LYS A 301 -2.47 9.33 17.15
CA LYS A 301 -2.83 9.72 15.79
C LYS A 301 -1.91 9.11 14.75
N SER A 302 -0.59 9.14 14.99
CA SER A 302 0.40 8.54 14.09
C SER A 302 0.30 7.01 14.05
N ALA A 303 0.00 6.39 15.19
CA ALA A 303 -0.29 4.95 15.28
C ALA A 303 -1.57 4.58 14.53
N GLY A 304 -2.63 5.38 14.69
CA GLY A 304 -3.88 5.29 13.94
C GLY A 304 -3.65 5.40 12.43
N TRP A 305 -2.81 6.34 12.01
CA TRP A 305 -2.45 6.53 10.61
C TRP A 305 -1.77 5.29 10.02
N ALA A 306 -0.75 4.75 10.72
CA ALA A 306 -0.06 3.54 10.30
C ALA A 306 -1.05 2.38 10.07
N ALA A 307 -2.02 2.21 10.96
CA ALA A 307 -3.05 1.19 10.82
C ALA A 307 -3.99 1.41 9.63
N TRP A 308 -4.50 2.63 9.44
CA TRP A 308 -5.34 2.95 8.27
C TRP A 308 -4.59 2.73 6.95
N LEU A 309 -3.31 3.09 6.92
CA LEU A 309 -2.45 2.90 5.76
C LEU A 309 -2.20 1.40 5.50
N ALA A 310 -1.94 0.62 6.55
CA ALA A 310 -1.79 -0.83 6.45
C ALA A 310 -3.06 -1.48 5.88
N ILE A 311 -4.22 -1.07 6.38
CA ILE A 311 -5.52 -1.62 5.99
C ILE A 311 -5.83 -1.33 4.52
N GLY A 312 -5.62 -0.09 4.08
CA GLY A 312 -5.82 0.29 2.68
C GLY A 312 -4.89 -0.43 1.71
N THR A 313 -3.61 -0.54 2.07
CA THR A 313 -2.59 -1.23 1.27
C THR A 313 -2.83 -2.74 1.28
N GLY A 314 -3.35 -3.30 2.38
CA GLY A 314 -3.79 -4.69 2.45
C GLY A 314 -4.86 -5.02 1.42
N LEU A 315 -5.85 -4.13 1.25
CA LEU A 315 -6.85 -4.26 0.20
C LEU A 315 -6.25 -4.11 -1.21
N LEU A 316 -5.42 -3.09 -1.43
CA LEU A 316 -4.71 -2.91 -2.71
C LEU A 316 -3.94 -4.17 -3.10
N ASN A 317 -3.23 -4.77 -2.16
CA ASN A 317 -2.41 -5.96 -2.36
C ASN A 317 -3.22 -7.22 -2.67
N ALA A 318 -4.38 -7.38 -2.04
CA ALA A 318 -5.29 -8.47 -2.38
C ALA A 318 -5.81 -8.30 -3.81
N ILE A 319 -6.22 -7.09 -4.19
CA ILE A 319 -6.69 -6.76 -5.54
C ILE A 319 -5.60 -7.04 -6.57
N LEU A 320 -4.39 -6.52 -6.37
CA LEU A 320 -3.25 -6.79 -7.26
C LEU A 320 -2.94 -8.29 -7.31
N GLY A 321 -2.95 -8.99 -6.17
CA GLY A 321 -2.80 -10.44 -6.10
C GLY A 321 -3.91 -11.24 -6.81
N TRP A 322 -5.02 -10.63 -7.20
CA TRP A 322 -6.02 -11.24 -8.08
C TRP A 322 -5.87 -10.80 -9.52
N LEU A 323 -5.46 -9.57 -9.77
CA LEU A 323 -5.41 -9.00 -11.12
C LEU A 323 -4.07 -9.22 -11.81
N THR A 324 -2.99 -9.45 -11.07
CA THR A 324 -1.63 -9.38 -11.59
C THR A 324 -0.75 -10.55 -11.15
N ASN A 325 0.23 -10.88 -11.99
CA ASN A 325 1.36 -11.67 -11.54
C ASN A 325 2.23 -10.77 -10.66
N ASP A 326 2.63 -11.28 -9.50
CA ASP A 326 3.31 -10.52 -8.44
C ASP A 326 4.73 -11.02 -8.20
N ASP A 327 5.22 -11.93 -9.05
CA ASP A 327 6.62 -12.31 -9.16
C ASP A 327 7.50 -11.11 -9.53
N ASP A 328 7.01 -10.26 -10.43
CA ASP A 328 7.72 -9.04 -10.87
C ASP A 328 7.74 -7.92 -9.81
N LEU A 329 6.98 -8.02 -8.72
CA LEU A 329 7.00 -6.99 -7.69
C LEU A 329 8.33 -7.08 -6.92
N VAL A 330 9.15 -6.04 -6.98
CA VAL A 330 10.41 -5.94 -6.24
C VAL A 330 10.17 -5.60 -4.78
N CYS A 331 9.46 -4.52 -4.49
CA CYS A 331 9.15 -4.08 -3.13
C CYS A 331 8.05 -3.03 -3.17
N GLU A 332 7.30 -2.92 -2.08
CA GLU A 332 6.33 -1.84 -1.90
C GLU A 332 6.44 -1.20 -0.54
N ARG A 333 6.16 0.10 -0.51
CA ARG A 333 6.23 0.91 0.69
C ARG A 333 5.17 1.97 0.70
N SER A 334 4.57 2.13 1.87
CA SER A 334 3.54 3.11 2.15
C SER A 334 4.08 4.17 3.09
N PHE A 335 3.74 5.43 2.84
CA PHE A 335 4.25 6.57 3.57
C PHE A 335 3.13 7.47 4.06
N GLY A 336 3.29 7.96 5.29
CA GLY A 336 2.53 9.11 5.80
C GLY A 336 3.49 10.26 6.09
N PHE A 337 3.18 11.47 5.65
CA PHE A 337 3.96 12.68 5.91
C PHE A 337 3.10 13.73 6.60
N SER A 338 3.40 14.05 7.86
CA SER A 338 2.80 15.24 8.47
C SER A 338 3.33 16.50 7.79
N ARG A 339 2.56 17.59 7.82
CA ARG A 339 2.99 18.91 7.33
C ARG A 339 4.33 19.33 7.92
N ALA A 340 4.49 19.14 9.23
CA ALA A 340 5.74 19.44 9.93
C ALA A 340 6.90 18.58 9.40
N ALA A 341 6.66 17.29 9.13
CA ALA A 341 7.67 16.40 8.55
C ALA A 341 8.06 16.83 7.13
N LEU A 342 7.09 17.21 6.28
CA LEU A 342 7.38 17.74 4.94
C LEU A 342 8.29 18.96 5.02
N ILE A 343 8.01 19.91 5.92
CA ILE A 343 8.86 21.10 6.15
C ILE A 343 10.26 20.71 6.61
N LYS A 344 10.38 19.72 7.48
CA LYS A 344 11.70 19.25 7.92
C LYS A 344 12.46 18.57 6.78
N LEU A 345 11.81 17.70 6.02
CA LEU A 345 12.41 17.03 4.87
C LEU A 345 12.87 18.01 3.78
N SER A 346 12.13 19.09 3.53
CA SER A 346 12.55 20.11 2.55
C SER A 346 13.80 20.89 2.98
N ASN A 347 14.10 20.92 4.28
CA ASN A 347 15.25 21.62 4.85
C ASN A 347 16.48 20.73 5.03
N ARG A 348 16.37 19.41 4.80
CA ARG A 348 17.53 18.52 4.74
C ARG A 348 18.48 18.98 3.63
N THR A 349 19.72 18.54 3.68
CA THR A 349 20.72 18.81 2.64
C THR A 349 20.16 18.49 1.23
N ASN A 350 20.03 19.52 0.38
CA ASN A 350 19.40 19.48 -0.96
C ASN A 350 17.90 19.09 -1.00
N GLY A 351 17.22 19.11 0.15
CA GLY A 351 15.86 18.59 0.33
C GLY A 351 15.76 17.11 0.01
N GLU A 352 16.86 16.36 0.01
CA GLU A 352 16.95 14.99 -0.48
C GLU A 352 16.88 13.98 0.66
N ASP A 353 16.15 12.89 0.43
CA ASP A 353 16.10 11.74 1.32
C ASP A 353 16.06 10.44 0.51
N SER A 354 16.46 9.32 1.12
CA SER A 354 16.64 8.04 0.43
C SER A 354 15.96 6.89 1.14
N TRP A 355 15.27 6.06 0.36
CA TRP A 355 14.42 4.98 0.84
C TRP A 355 14.81 3.67 0.16
N ARG A 356 15.01 2.60 0.94
CA ARG A 356 15.34 1.29 0.37
C ARG A 356 14.08 0.53 -0.05
N PHE A 357 14.18 -0.15 -1.17
CA PHE A 357 13.18 -1.04 -1.77
C PHE A 357 13.87 -2.38 -2.04
N ASP A 358 13.83 -3.23 -1.01
CA ASP A 358 14.40 -4.58 -1.03
C ASP A 358 13.31 -5.56 -0.57
N GLY A 359 12.85 -6.40 -1.50
CA GLY A 359 11.87 -7.44 -1.21
C GLY A 359 12.45 -8.83 -0.97
N GLY A 360 13.79 -8.96 -0.98
CA GLY A 360 14.51 -10.22 -0.79
C GLY A 360 14.65 -11.10 -2.04
N GLY A 361 14.30 -10.62 -3.24
CA GLY A 361 14.37 -11.44 -4.46
C GLY A 361 14.49 -10.66 -5.78
N GLY A 362 13.58 -9.73 -6.05
CA GLY A 362 13.50 -9.00 -7.33
C GLY A 362 14.44 -7.81 -7.47
N GLY A 363 15.61 -7.84 -6.82
CA GLY A 363 16.54 -6.71 -6.77
C GLY A 363 16.40 -5.83 -5.52
N ASP A 364 17.38 -4.94 -5.36
CA ASP A 364 17.56 -4.02 -4.22
C ASP A 364 17.85 -2.62 -4.74
N HIS A 365 16.95 -1.69 -4.47
CA HIS A 365 17.04 -0.32 -4.96
C HIS A 365 16.94 0.71 -3.84
N TRP A 366 17.75 1.76 -3.94
CA TRP A 366 17.52 3.00 -3.20
C TRP A 366 16.81 4.00 -4.10
N LEU A 367 15.65 4.51 -3.66
CA LEU A 367 14.94 5.61 -4.27
C LEU A 367 15.25 6.90 -3.53
N TYR A 368 15.73 7.92 -4.25
CA TYR A 368 16.02 9.24 -3.70
C TYR A 368 14.89 10.20 -4.07
N LEU A 369 14.27 10.79 -3.05
CA LEU A 369 13.21 11.78 -3.18
C LEU A 369 13.74 13.16 -2.83
N ARG A 370 13.23 14.20 -3.51
CA ARG A 370 13.45 15.60 -3.15
C ARG A 370 12.16 16.28 -2.77
N THR A 371 12.14 16.88 -1.59
CA THR A 371 11.00 17.63 -1.07
C THR A 371 11.25 19.13 -1.22
N ALA A 372 10.32 19.83 -1.86
CA ALA A 372 10.30 21.27 -1.96
C ALA A 372 8.93 21.79 -1.50
N ILE A 373 8.95 22.95 -0.83
CA ILE A 373 7.78 23.58 -0.24
C ILE A 373 7.79 25.05 -0.62
N ASP A 374 6.61 25.58 -0.98
CA ASP A 374 6.38 26.99 -1.30
C ASP A 374 5.32 27.62 -0.39
#